data_AF-X1CPV3-F1
#
_entry.id   AF-X1CPV3-F1
#
_cell.length_a   1.000
_cell.length_b   1.000
_cell.length_c   1.000
_cell.angle_alpha   90.00
_cell.angle_beta   90.00
_cell.angle_gamma   90.00
#
_symmetry.space_group_name_H-M   'P 1'
#
loop_
_entity.id
_entity.type
_entity.pdbx_description
1 polymer ?
#
loop_
_entity_poly.entity_id
_entity_poly.type
_entity_poly.pdbx_seq_one_letter_code
_entity_poly.pdbx_strand_id
1 'polypeptide(L)'
;RGETPRLNALIIEQYAAEPSRKLLAKIAETFKEKQVPAPLRILTTYGGTISPYHKQLITTLISGPIGGIIGSKFIAKEYGIKNLVSSDVGGTSFDVGLIMENYVPTKWESSVGKFILNIPMIGLNSIGAGTGMYVRYNKVSGRLEFGPESAGYRIGVCNEASEVETVTMTDCSLILGYLNPDYFLGGNIPLDKKRAYKYIKEQLADPFGVDPERTARGALDLIEINMKNHLNGMIQGLGFRPENYTLISFGGAGPLHVAGYAKELKFQNIMIPE
;
A
#
# COMPACT_ATOMS: atom_id res chain seq x y z
N ARG A 1 -24.62 6.75 -14.07
CA ARG A 1 -24.20 7.66 -15.19
C ARG A 1 -24.70 9.08 -14.88
N GLY A 2 -23.87 9.92 -14.26
CA GLY A 2 -24.17 11.33 -13.98
C GLY A 2 -23.08 12.25 -14.52
N GLU A 3 -23.39 13.54 -14.62
CA GLU A 3 -22.46 14.61 -15.02
C GLU A 3 -21.32 14.78 -14.02
N THR A 4 -21.57 14.65 -12.71
CA THR A 4 -20.53 14.78 -11.68
C THR A 4 -19.45 13.69 -11.80
N PRO A 5 -19.78 12.38 -11.86
CA PRO A 5 -18.76 11.35 -12.05
C PRO A 5 -17.93 11.51 -13.34
N ARG A 6 -18.56 12.02 -14.42
CA ARG A 6 -17.87 12.27 -15.69
C ARG A 6 -16.91 13.45 -15.59
N LEU A 7 -17.30 14.54 -14.91
CA LEU A 7 -16.43 15.68 -14.66
C LEU A 7 -15.25 15.27 -13.77
N ASN A 8 -15.50 14.52 -12.71
CA ASN A 8 -14.45 14.00 -11.83
C ASN A 8 -13.46 13.11 -12.60
N ALA A 9 -13.94 12.27 -13.50
CA ALA A 9 -13.08 11.44 -14.35
C ALA A 9 -12.17 12.29 -15.24
N LEU A 10 -12.69 13.37 -15.84
CA LEU A 10 -11.87 14.29 -16.63
C LEU A 10 -10.82 15.00 -15.76
N ILE A 11 -11.21 15.48 -14.58
CA ILE A 11 -10.29 16.16 -13.65
C ILE A 11 -9.17 15.21 -13.23
N ILE A 12 -9.51 13.98 -12.86
CA ILE A 12 -8.53 12.98 -12.42
C ILE A 12 -7.63 12.52 -13.58
N GLU A 13 -8.15 12.36 -14.79
CA GLU A 13 -7.34 12.10 -15.99
C GLU A 13 -6.25 13.18 -16.13
N GLN A 14 -6.65 14.46 -16.08
CA GLN A 14 -5.71 15.57 -16.28
C GLN A 14 -4.75 15.77 -15.10
N TYR A 15 -5.24 15.61 -13.86
CA TYR A 15 -4.47 15.90 -12.67
C TYR A 15 -3.52 14.76 -12.28
N ALA A 16 -4.00 13.51 -12.30
CA ALA A 16 -3.27 12.36 -11.78
C ALA A 16 -2.68 11.47 -12.88
N ALA A 17 -3.40 11.25 -13.98
CA ALA A 17 -2.98 10.29 -15.01
C ALA A 17 -2.04 10.91 -16.06
N GLU A 18 -2.37 12.12 -16.54
CA GLU A 18 -1.64 12.79 -17.62
C GLU A 18 -0.14 13.03 -17.33
N PRO A 19 0.29 13.39 -16.10
CA PRO A 19 1.72 13.50 -15.79
C PRO A 19 2.51 12.21 -16.08
N SER A 20 1.86 11.04 -16.03
CA SER A 20 2.49 9.74 -16.29
C SER A 20 2.64 9.43 -17.78
N ARG A 21 1.99 10.18 -18.69
CA ARG A 21 2.00 9.88 -20.14
C ARG A 21 3.41 9.86 -20.73
N LYS A 22 4.22 10.87 -20.40
CA LYS A 22 5.61 10.97 -20.87
C LYS A 22 6.46 9.82 -20.36
N LEU A 23 6.23 9.38 -19.12
CA LEU A 23 6.93 8.25 -18.53
C LEU A 23 6.60 6.95 -19.27
N LEU A 24 5.31 6.67 -19.50
CA LEU A 24 4.88 5.46 -20.21
C LEU A 24 5.41 5.42 -21.65
N ALA A 25 5.41 6.56 -22.35
CA ALA A 25 5.98 6.67 -23.69
C ALA A 25 7.50 6.40 -23.68
N LYS A 26 8.23 6.99 -22.72
CA LYS A 26 9.67 6.78 -22.56
C LYS A 26 10.02 5.30 -22.32
N ILE A 27 9.26 4.62 -21.45
CA ILE A 27 9.46 3.18 -21.20
C ILE A 27 9.22 2.37 -22.48
N ALA A 28 8.16 2.69 -23.23
CA ALA A 28 7.86 2.03 -24.50
C ALA A 28 8.96 2.23 -25.55
N GLU A 29 9.55 3.43 -25.62
CA GLU A 29 10.69 3.73 -26.50
C GLU A 29 11.94 2.98 -26.08
N THR A 30 12.28 2.96 -24.79
CA THR A 30 13.42 2.19 -24.27
C THR A 30 13.31 0.69 -24.59
N PHE A 31 12.10 0.11 -24.54
CA PHE A 31 11.88 -1.28 -24.94
C PHE A 31 12.17 -1.51 -26.42
N LYS A 32 11.79 -0.56 -27.29
CA LYS A 32 12.09 -0.60 -28.73
C LYS A 32 13.59 -0.47 -29.00
N GLU A 33 14.26 0.48 -28.34
CA GLU A 33 15.70 0.68 -28.45
C GLU A 33 16.48 -0.57 -28.04
N LYS A 34 16.02 -1.25 -26.98
CA LYS A 34 16.58 -2.54 -26.53
C LYS A 34 16.12 -3.76 -27.35
N GLN A 35 15.39 -3.54 -28.45
CA GLN A 35 14.92 -4.59 -29.36
C GLN A 35 14.10 -5.69 -28.66
N VAL A 36 13.34 -5.32 -27.61
CA VAL A 36 12.45 -6.27 -26.95
C VAL A 36 11.31 -6.61 -27.91
N PRO A 37 11.13 -7.90 -28.29
CA PRO A 37 10.17 -8.29 -29.33
C PRO A 37 8.71 -8.19 -28.86
N ALA A 38 8.47 -8.17 -27.55
CA ALA A 38 7.13 -8.13 -26.98
C ALA A 38 6.63 -6.68 -26.82
N PRO A 39 5.36 -6.38 -27.18
CA PRO A 39 4.79 -5.07 -26.96
C PRO A 39 4.59 -4.79 -25.47
N LEU A 40 4.94 -3.57 -25.04
CA LEU A 40 4.63 -3.10 -23.69
C LEU A 40 3.10 -3.02 -23.50
N ARG A 41 2.63 -3.49 -22.35
CA ARG A 41 1.21 -3.54 -21.95
C ARG A 41 1.06 -2.94 -20.57
N ILE A 42 0.03 -2.11 -20.37
CA ILE A 42 -0.27 -1.48 -19.08
C ILE A 42 -1.55 -2.11 -18.51
N LEU A 43 -1.51 -2.54 -17.26
CA LEU A 43 -2.67 -3.11 -16.58
C LEU A 43 -3.71 -2.03 -16.29
N THR A 44 -4.99 -2.36 -16.47
CA THR A 44 -6.10 -1.45 -16.20
C THR A 44 -6.81 -1.74 -14.89
N THR A 45 -7.60 -0.79 -14.41
CA THR A 45 -8.43 -0.89 -13.20
C THR A 45 -9.45 -2.03 -13.24
N TYR A 46 -9.84 -2.48 -14.44
CA TYR A 46 -10.77 -3.61 -14.64
C TYR A 46 -10.05 -4.94 -14.97
N GLY A 47 -8.73 -4.99 -14.78
CA GLY A 47 -7.92 -6.21 -14.89
C GLY A 47 -7.54 -6.66 -16.30
N GLY A 48 -7.87 -5.86 -17.31
CA GLY A 48 -7.36 -6.03 -18.67
C GLY A 48 -6.01 -5.34 -18.84
N THR A 49 -5.49 -5.36 -20.07
CA THR A 49 -4.31 -4.57 -20.42
C THR A 49 -4.58 -3.66 -21.62
N ILE A 50 -3.84 -2.56 -21.72
CA ILE A 50 -3.90 -1.59 -22.82
C ILE A 50 -2.51 -1.23 -23.33
N SER A 51 -2.44 -0.54 -24.47
CA SER A 51 -1.19 0.02 -25.01
C SER A 51 -0.70 1.19 -24.15
N PRO A 52 0.62 1.43 -24.00
CA PRO A 52 1.16 2.63 -23.37
C PRO A 52 0.76 3.92 -24.10
N TYR A 53 0.35 3.84 -25.37
CA TYR A 53 -0.12 4.97 -26.18
C TYR A 53 -1.65 5.16 -26.11
N HIS A 54 -2.33 4.50 -25.17
CA HIS A 54 -3.77 4.65 -25.02
C HIS A 54 -4.14 6.08 -24.59
N LYS A 55 -5.28 6.57 -25.10
CA LYS A 55 -5.70 7.96 -24.89
C LYS A 55 -6.16 8.22 -23.44
N GLN A 56 -6.87 7.27 -22.83
CA GLN A 56 -7.50 7.43 -21.51
C GLN A 56 -6.70 6.73 -20.42
N LEU A 57 -5.77 7.45 -19.79
CA LEU A 57 -4.86 6.91 -18.78
C LEU A 57 -5.52 6.74 -17.41
N ILE A 58 -6.68 7.34 -17.16
CA ILE A 58 -7.46 7.18 -15.93
C ILE A 58 -7.75 5.72 -15.61
N THR A 59 -7.85 4.87 -16.64
CA THR A 59 -8.01 3.42 -16.49
C THR A 59 -6.78 2.72 -15.92
N THR A 60 -5.67 3.42 -15.65
CA THR A 60 -4.39 2.87 -15.15
C THR A 60 -4.02 3.29 -13.73
N LEU A 61 -4.84 4.15 -13.08
CA LEU A 61 -4.52 4.80 -11.80
C LEU A 61 -4.24 3.85 -10.63
N ILE A 62 -4.69 2.59 -10.73
CA ILE A 62 -4.56 1.59 -9.66
C ILE A 62 -4.00 0.28 -10.24
N SER A 63 -3.20 0.38 -11.31
CA SER A 63 -2.66 -0.79 -12.00
C SER A 63 -1.83 -1.73 -11.10
N GLY A 64 -1.08 -1.20 -10.13
CA GLY A 64 -0.29 -2.01 -9.19
C GLY A 64 -1.15 -2.95 -8.33
N PRO A 65 -2.02 -2.40 -7.45
CA PRO A 65 -2.86 -3.22 -6.56
C PRO A 65 -3.79 -4.18 -7.33
N ILE A 66 -4.28 -3.78 -8.51
CA ILE A 66 -5.07 -4.69 -9.36
C ILE A 66 -4.24 -5.89 -9.82
N GLY A 67 -2.97 -5.69 -10.15
CA GLY A 67 -2.03 -6.78 -10.44
C GLY A 67 -1.91 -7.74 -9.26
N GLY A 68 -1.81 -7.21 -8.04
CA GLY A 68 -1.78 -7.99 -6.80
C GLY A 68 -3.04 -8.84 -6.59
N ILE A 69 -4.24 -8.28 -6.84
CA ILE A 69 -5.50 -9.03 -6.77
C ILE A 69 -5.53 -10.16 -7.80
N ILE A 70 -5.13 -9.87 -9.05
CA ILE A 70 -5.12 -10.88 -10.14
C ILE A 70 -4.11 -11.98 -9.84
N GLY A 71 -2.93 -11.64 -9.33
CA GLY A 71 -1.93 -12.61 -8.87
C GLY A 71 -2.43 -13.46 -7.70
N SER A 72 -3.10 -12.82 -6.72
CA SER A 72 -3.71 -13.53 -5.59
C SER A 72 -4.79 -14.50 -6.06
N LYS A 73 -5.61 -14.10 -7.04
CA LYS A 73 -6.60 -14.99 -7.68
C LYS A 73 -5.93 -16.19 -8.35
N PHE A 74 -4.83 -15.94 -9.06
CA PHE A 74 -4.07 -16.99 -9.72
C PHE A 74 -3.53 -18.01 -8.70
N ILE A 75 -2.84 -17.54 -7.65
CA ILE A 75 -2.31 -18.39 -6.57
C ILE A 75 -3.45 -19.17 -5.91
N ALA A 76 -4.54 -18.50 -5.57
CA ALA A 76 -5.68 -19.14 -4.91
C ALA A 76 -6.30 -20.28 -5.71
N LYS A 77 -6.35 -20.14 -7.03
CA LYS A 77 -6.81 -21.21 -7.93
C LYS A 77 -5.93 -22.46 -7.80
N GLU A 78 -4.61 -22.30 -7.76
CA GLU A 78 -3.65 -23.40 -7.62
C GLU A 78 -3.81 -24.13 -6.28
N TYR A 79 -4.17 -23.41 -5.21
CA TYR A 79 -4.40 -23.98 -3.87
C TYR A 79 -5.86 -24.33 -3.56
N GLY A 80 -6.78 -24.22 -4.54
CA GLY A 80 -8.20 -24.51 -4.33
C GLY A 80 -8.93 -23.55 -3.37
N ILE A 81 -8.36 -22.36 -3.13
CA ILE A 81 -8.92 -21.33 -2.24
C ILE A 81 -9.96 -20.52 -3.03
N LYS A 82 -11.23 -20.62 -2.64
CA LYS A 82 -12.34 -19.93 -3.33
C LYS A 82 -12.61 -18.53 -2.79
N ASN A 83 -12.42 -18.34 -1.48
CA ASN A 83 -12.71 -17.11 -0.76
C ASN A 83 -11.41 -16.59 -0.15
N LEU A 84 -10.95 -15.42 -0.61
CA LEU A 84 -9.75 -14.80 -0.09
C LEU A 84 -9.87 -13.29 0.05
N VAL A 85 -9.06 -12.77 0.96
CA VAL A 85 -8.78 -11.35 1.09
C VAL A 85 -7.33 -11.15 0.71
N SER A 86 -7.07 -10.30 -0.30
CA SER A 86 -5.72 -9.89 -0.65
C SER A 86 -5.37 -8.62 0.11
N SER A 87 -4.17 -8.55 0.68
CA SER A 87 -3.66 -7.35 1.34
C SER A 87 -2.24 -7.04 0.90
N ASP A 88 -2.02 -5.82 0.42
CA ASP A 88 -0.72 -5.29 -0.01
C ASP A 88 -0.30 -4.17 0.94
N VAL A 89 0.86 -4.29 1.57
CA VAL A 89 1.45 -3.19 2.35
C VAL A 89 2.73 -2.73 1.64
N GLY A 90 2.69 -1.47 1.19
CA GLY A 90 3.83 -0.77 0.60
C GLY A 90 4.43 0.30 1.51
N GLY A 91 5.22 1.20 0.91
CA GLY A 91 5.75 2.38 1.60
C GLY A 91 4.71 3.47 1.85
N THR A 92 3.61 3.48 1.11
CA THR A 92 2.63 4.58 1.11
C THR A 92 1.19 4.15 1.39
N SER A 93 0.83 2.92 1.05
CA SER A 93 -0.57 2.48 1.11
C SER A 93 -0.68 1.08 1.68
N PHE A 94 -1.88 0.83 2.21
CA PHE A 94 -2.40 -0.49 2.51
C PHE A 94 -3.60 -0.72 1.61
N ASP A 95 -3.46 -1.65 0.67
CA ASP A 95 -4.46 -1.93 -0.34
C ASP A 95 -5.09 -3.31 -0.06
N VAL A 96 -6.42 -3.36 -0.04
CA VAL A 96 -7.17 -4.58 0.30
C VAL A 96 -8.21 -4.88 -0.77
N GLY A 97 -8.25 -6.14 -1.19
CA GLY A 97 -9.20 -6.67 -2.17
C GLY A 97 -9.90 -7.92 -1.66
N LEU A 98 -11.14 -8.13 -2.10
CA LEU A 98 -11.93 -9.32 -1.74
C LEU A 98 -12.20 -10.15 -2.99
N ILE A 99 -12.02 -11.47 -2.90
CA ILE A 99 -12.42 -12.42 -3.93
C ILE A 99 -13.36 -13.44 -3.30
N MET A 100 -14.52 -13.60 -3.90
CA MET A 100 -15.61 -14.44 -3.40
C MET A 100 -15.95 -15.49 -4.44
N GLU A 101 -15.86 -16.76 -4.11
CA GLU A 101 -16.14 -17.86 -5.04
C GLU A 101 -15.37 -17.73 -6.37
N ASN A 102 -14.09 -17.34 -6.31
CA ASN A 102 -13.24 -17.02 -7.47
C ASN A 102 -13.68 -15.82 -8.33
N TYR A 103 -14.70 -15.07 -7.90
CA TYR A 103 -15.17 -13.85 -8.54
C TYR A 103 -14.53 -12.61 -7.90
N VAL A 104 -14.00 -11.73 -8.75
CA VAL A 104 -13.46 -10.43 -8.34
C VAL A 104 -14.55 -9.39 -8.61
N PRO A 105 -15.14 -8.77 -7.58
CA PRO A 105 -16.21 -7.81 -7.77
C PRO A 105 -15.72 -6.62 -8.58
N THR A 106 -16.50 -6.19 -9.56
CA THR A 106 -16.24 -4.95 -10.33
C THR A 106 -17.30 -3.92 -9.95
N LYS A 107 -16.87 -2.74 -9.51
CA LYS A 107 -17.72 -1.59 -9.22
C LYS A 107 -17.79 -0.70 -10.45
N TRP A 108 -19.02 -0.42 -10.91
CA TRP A 108 -19.28 0.46 -12.06
C TRP A 108 -19.24 1.94 -11.70
N GLU A 109 -19.53 2.26 -10.44
CA GLU A 109 -19.31 3.56 -9.82
C GLU A 109 -18.35 3.35 -8.64
N SER A 110 -17.18 3.97 -8.73
CA SER A 110 -16.06 3.78 -7.83
C SER A 110 -15.58 5.13 -7.30
N SER A 111 -14.87 5.15 -6.17
CA SER A 111 -14.35 6.38 -5.59
C SER A 111 -12.83 6.39 -5.57
N VAL A 112 -12.20 7.42 -6.11
CA VAL A 112 -10.75 7.65 -6.02
C VAL A 112 -10.53 9.00 -5.36
N GLY A 113 -9.76 9.05 -4.27
CA GLY A 113 -9.51 10.30 -3.54
C GLY A 113 -10.78 11.02 -3.08
N LYS A 114 -11.83 10.27 -2.71
CA LYS A 114 -13.19 10.74 -2.37
C LYS A 114 -14.02 11.29 -3.55
N PHE A 115 -13.50 11.24 -4.78
CA PHE A 115 -14.26 11.58 -5.99
C PHE A 115 -14.94 10.35 -6.57
N ILE A 116 -16.26 10.41 -6.76
CA ILE A 116 -17.02 9.36 -7.45
C ILE A 116 -16.71 9.43 -8.95
N LEU A 117 -16.46 8.27 -9.56
CA LEU A 117 -16.08 8.06 -10.94
C LEU A 117 -17.02 7.06 -11.61
N ASN A 118 -17.29 7.26 -12.90
CA ASN A 118 -18.08 6.35 -13.74
C ASN A 118 -17.20 5.39 -14.56
N ILE A 119 -16.13 4.89 -13.93
CA ILE A 119 -15.15 4.01 -14.56
C ILE A 119 -15.22 2.65 -13.86
N PRO A 120 -15.36 1.54 -14.62
CA PRO A 120 -15.34 0.22 -14.03
C PRO A 120 -13.99 -0.05 -13.37
N MET A 121 -14.03 -0.43 -12.11
CA MET A 121 -12.84 -0.81 -11.34
C MET A 121 -13.11 -2.08 -10.56
N ILE A 122 -12.11 -2.95 -10.50
CA ILE A 122 -12.10 -4.05 -9.54
C ILE A 122 -12.22 -3.47 -8.13
N GLY A 123 -13.01 -4.15 -7.30
CA GLY A 123 -13.29 -3.80 -5.92
C GLY A 123 -12.03 -3.89 -5.06
N LEU A 124 -11.35 -2.76 -4.96
CA LEU A 124 -10.22 -2.51 -4.07
C LEU A 124 -10.58 -1.34 -3.17
N ASN A 125 -10.17 -1.39 -1.91
CA ASN A 125 -10.07 -0.19 -1.11
C ASN A 125 -8.63 0.01 -0.64
N SER A 126 -8.25 1.26 -0.44
CA SER A 126 -6.92 1.68 -0.06
C SER A 126 -6.98 2.69 1.07
N ILE A 127 -6.04 2.61 2.02
CA ILE A 127 -5.80 3.65 3.02
C ILE A 127 -4.34 4.07 3.02
N GLY A 128 -4.07 5.29 3.49
CA GLY A 128 -2.73 5.74 3.82
C GLY A 128 -2.22 5.03 5.07
N ALA A 129 -1.61 3.87 4.90
CA ALA A 129 -0.95 3.11 5.96
C ALA A 129 0.17 2.28 5.32
N GLY A 130 1.38 2.82 5.30
CA GLY A 130 2.56 2.14 4.76
C GLY A 130 3.81 2.44 5.59
N THR A 131 4.91 1.78 5.27
CA THR A 131 6.15 1.89 6.07
C THR A 131 6.86 3.25 5.96
N GLY A 132 6.56 4.03 4.93
CA GLY A 132 7.08 5.38 4.76
C GLY A 132 6.25 6.47 5.45
N MET A 133 5.15 6.11 6.13
CA MET A 133 4.31 7.09 6.84
C MET A 133 5.13 7.87 7.85
N TYR A 134 5.06 9.20 7.79
CA TYR A 134 5.67 10.04 8.81
C TYR A 134 4.93 9.89 10.13
N VAL A 135 5.67 9.85 11.23
CA VAL A 135 5.17 9.75 12.60
C VAL A 135 5.51 11.04 13.32
N ARG A 136 4.52 11.63 14.00
CA ARG A 136 4.65 12.92 14.67
C ARG A 136 4.02 12.87 16.05
N TYR A 137 4.61 13.62 16.97
CA TYR A 137 3.97 13.94 18.23
C TYR A 137 3.14 15.22 18.08
N ASN A 138 1.83 15.12 18.32
CA ASN A 138 0.95 16.27 18.35
C ASN A 138 0.92 16.88 19.75
N LYS A 139 1.49 18.08 19.88
CA LYS A 139 1.60 18.82 21.16
C LYS A 139 0.24 19.22 21.77
N VAL A 140 -0.79 19.35 20.95
CA VAL A 140 -2.13 19.77 21.41
C VAL A 140 -2.91 18.56 21.93
N SER A 141 -2.93 17.46 21.17
CA SER A 141 -3.66 16.25 21.56
C SER A 141 -2.89 15.37 22.54
N GLY A 142 -1.57 15.56 22.65
CA GLY A 142 -0.69 14.72 23.47
C GLY A 142 -0.61 13.29 22.96
N ARG A 143 -0.68 13.09 21.64
CA ARG A 143 -0.76 11.76 21.00
C ARG A 143 0.23 11.64 19.84
N LEU A 144 0.59 10.39 19.54
CA LEU A 144 1.25 10.05 18.28
C LEU A 144 0.22 10.06 17.14
N GLU A 145 0.61 10.67 16.05
CA GLU A 145 -0.16 10.73 14.80
C GLU A 145 0.76 10.26 13.66
N PHE A 146 0.17 9.68 12.62
CA PHE A 146 0.92 9.30 11.42
C PHE A 146 0.17 9.69 10.15
N GLY A 147 0.95 9.95 9.10
CA GLY A 147 0.41 10.36 7.80
C GLY A 147 -0.34 11.71 7.86
N PRO A 148 -1.10 12.04 6.80
CA PRO A 148 -1.26 11.28 5.56
C PRO A 148 -0.02 11.29 4.65
N GLU A 149 0.97 12.14 4.94
CA GLU A 149 2.18 12.22 4.12
C GLU A 149 3.14 11.04 4.37
N SER A 150 3.86 10.64 3.33
CA SER A 150 4.84 9.56 3.37
C SER A 150 6.16 10.00 2.75
N ALA A 151 7.27 9.45 3.24
CA ALA A 151 8.60 9.58 2.66
C ALA A 151 8.71 8.85 1.30
N GLY A 152 7.79 7.94 0.98
CA GLY A 152 7.82 7.17 -0.27
C GLY A 152 9.14 6.44 -0.46
N TYR A 153 9.81 6.68 -1.61
CA TYR A 153 11.10 6.05 -1.93
C TYR A 153 12.25 6.50 -1.01
N ARG A 154 12.08 7.59 -0.24
CA ARG A 154 13.11 8.15 0.64
C ARG A 154 13.23 7.37 1.96
N ILE A 155 12.36 6.39 2.23
CA ILE A 155 12.42 5.46 3.37
C ILE A 155 12.15 6.15 4.73
N GLY A 156 13.06 6.98 5.20
CA GLY A 156 13.01 7.58 6.53
C GLY A 156 14.37 8.10 6.99
N VAL A 157 14.44 8.55 8.24
CA VAL A 157 15.65 9.17 8.79
C VAL A 157 16.81 8.18 8.91
N CYS A 158 16.53 6.87 8.93
CA CYS A 158 17.52 5.80 8.93
C CYS A 158 18.38 5.76 7.67
N ASN A 159 17.92 6.31 6.54
CA ASN A 159 18.74 6.45 5.36
C ASN A 159 19.30 7.87 5.31
N GLU A 160 20.58 8.06 5.59
CA GLU A 160 21.20 9.39 5.59
C GLU A 160 21.11 10.09 4.23
N ALA A 161 21.25 9.34 3.13
CA ALA A 161 21.14 9.87 1.77
C ALA A 161 19.71 10.30 1.39
N SER A 162 18.72 10.02 2.23
CA SER A 162 17.34 10.37 1.97
C SER A 162 17.03 11.86 2.17
N GLU A 163 17.85 12.59 2.93
CA GLU A 163 17.58 13.97 3.40
C GLU A 163 16.24 14.11 4.16
N VAL A 164 15.69 13.01 4.67
CA VAL A 164 14.48 13.02 5.48
C VAL A 164 14.85 13.32 6.92
N GLU A 165 14.13 14.26 7.55
CA GLU A 165 14.32 14.65 8.94
C GLU A 165 13.13 14.28 9.83
N THR A 166 12.05 13.73 9.29
CA THR A 166 10.89 13.29 10.09
C THR A 166 10.88 11.77 10.19
N VAL A 167 10.72 11.25 11.40
CA VAL A 167 10.63 9.81 11.68
C VAL A 167 9.52 9.14 10.86
N THR A 168 9.78 7.95 10.34
CA THR A 168 8.81 7.09 9.64
C THR A 168 8.55 5.76 10.34
N MET A 169 7.53 5.03 9.88
CA MET A 169 7.26 3.67 10.35
C MET A 169 8.41 2.68 10.05
N THR A 170 9.22 2.95 9.03
CA THR A 170 10.43 2.18 8.72
C THR A 170 11.48 2.36 9.81
N ASP A 171 11.66 3.59 10.30
CA ASP A 171 12.58 3.88 11.40
C ASP A 171 12.16 3.15 12.68
N CYS A 172 10.85 3.13 12.97
CA CYS A 172 10.28 2.39 14.10
C CYS A 172 10.55 0.87 13.97
N SER A 173 10.33 0.31 12.77
CA SER A 173 10.58 -1.11 12.49
C SER A 173 12.06 -1.48 12.61
N LEU A 174 12.95 -0.57 12.21
CA LEU A 174 14.39 -0.77 12.28
C LEU A 174 14.89 -0.81 13.72
N ILE A 175 14.46 0.11 14.60
CA ILE A 175 14.98 0.13 15.97
C ILE A 175 14.52 -1.10 16.76
N LEU A 176 13.30 -1.58 16.50
CA LEU A 176 12.74 -2.80 17.07
C LEU A 176 13.38 -4.08 16.52
N GLY A 177 14.25 -3.97 15.51
CA GLY A 177 14.99 -5.10 14.94
C GLY A 177 14.19 -5.94 13.95
N TYR A 178 13.09 -5.42 13.40
CA TYR A 178 12.33 -6.16 12.37
C TYR A 178 13.01 -6.12 11.01
N LEU A 179 13.86 -5.12 10.78
CA LEU A 179 14.63 -4.94 9.55
C LEU A 179 16.10 -5.18 9.83
N ASN A 180 16.77 -5.89 8.92
CA ASN A 180 18.22 -6.02 8.92
C ASN A 180 18.83 -4.73 8.29
N PRO A 181 19.59 -3.92 9.05
CA PRO A 181 20.17 -2.67 8.55
C PRO A 181 21.13 -2.87 7.37
N ASP A 182 21.79 -4.03 7.29
CA ASP A 182 22.83 -4.31 6.30
C ASP A 182 22.29 -5.00 5.04
N TYR A 183 21.00 -5.36 5.02
CA TYR A 183 20.40 -6.15 3.94
C TYR A 183 19.13 -5.54 3.35
N PHE A 184 18.85 -4.27 3.63
CA PHE A 184 17.70 -3.59 3.03
C PHE A 184 17.88 -3.45 1.51
N LEU A 185 16.84 -3.85 0.76
CA LEU A 185 16.87 -3.95 -0.70
C LEU A 185 18.07 -4.78 -1.24
N GLY A 186 18.38 -5.89 -0.58
CA GLY A 186 19.50 -6.77 -0.93
C GLY A 186 20.88 -6.20 -0.59
N GLY A 187 20.93 -5.24 0.35
CA GLY A 187 22.16 -4.56 0.78
C GLY A 187 22.51 -3.31 -0.05
N ASN A 188 21.67 -2.93 -1.01
CA ASN A 188 21.90 -1.74 -1.86
C ASN A 188 21.71 -0.42 -1.11
N ILE A 189 20.93 -0.42 -0.03
CA ILE A 189 20.64 0.78 0.74
C ILE A 189 20.97 0.48 2.21
N PRO A 190 22.06 1.05 2.77
CA PRO A 190 22.39 0.88 4.17
C PRO A 190 21.40 1.66 5.05
N LEU A 191 21.00 1.07 6.18
CA LEU A 191 20.16 1.74 7.17
C LEU A 191 20.94 1.99 8.47
N ASP A 192 20.89 3.21 8.98
CA ASP A 192 21.50 3.61 10.24
C ASP A 192 20.48 3.51 11.40
N LYS A 193 20.59 2.40 12.15
CA LYS A 193 19.77 2.16 13.35
C LYS A 193 20.02 3.19 14.45
N LYS A 194 21.25 3.68 14.63
CA LYS A 194 21.59 4.66 15.68
C LYS A 194 20.97 6.01 15.36
N ARG A 195 21.00 6.40 14.08
CA ARG A 195 20.33 7.61 13.59
C ARG A 195 18.83 7.55 13.80
N ALA A 196 18.19 6.45 13.40
CA ALA A 196 16.76 6.23 13.66
C ALA A 196 16.41 6.35 15.15
N TYR A 197 17.20 5.70 16.01
CA TYR A 197 17.03 5.76 17.47
C TYR A 197 17.09 7.20 17.99
N LYS A 198 18.11 7.97 17.59
CA LYS A 198 18.28 9.37 18.01
C LYS A 198 17.06 10.22 17.66
N TYR A 199 16.58 10.12 16.41
CA TYR A 199 15.43 10.89 15.93
C TYR A 199 14.12 10.48 16.61
N ILE A 200 13.90 9.17 16.83
CA ILE A 200 12.73 8.68 17.57
C ILE A 200 12.76 9.22 19.00
N LYS A 201 13.93 9.19 19.64
CA LYS A 201 14.11 9.74 20.98
C LYS A 201 13.75 11.24 21.03
N GLU A 202 14.37 12.04 20.18
CA GLU A 202 14.24 13.50 20.21
C GLU A 202 12.83 13.97 19.78
N GLN A 203 12.25 13.37 18.74
CA GLN A 203 10.99 13.86 18.14
C GLN A 203 9.74 13.24 18.79
N LEU A 204 9.83 12.01 19.28
CA LEU A 204 8.66 11.24 19.71
C LEU A 204 8.73 10.84 21.18
N ALA A 205 9.86 10.29 21.66
CA ALA A 205 9.93 9.68 22.98
C ALA A 205 10.12 10.69 24.14
N ASP A 206 11.05 11.64 23.98
CA ASP A 206 11.35 12.68 24.96
C ASP A 206 10.11 13.52 25.33
N PRO A 207 9.20 13.90 24.39
CA PRO A 207 7.94 14.55 24.72
C PRO A 207 7.00 13.75 25.64
N PHE A 208 7.06 12.42 25.62
CA PHE A 208 6.27 11.55 26.50
C PHE A 208 7.00 11.15 27.79
N GLY A 209 8.32 11.38 27.87
CA GLY A 209 9.15 10.88 28.96
C GLY A 209 9.21 9.34 28.98
N VAL A 210 9.13 8.70 27.82
CA VAL A 210 9.18 7.24 27.67
C VAL A 210 10.36 6.81 26.80
N ASP A 211 10.64 5.51 26.82
CA ASP A 211 11.73 4.90 26.07
C ASP A 211 11.47 4.91 24.54
N PRO A 212 12.51 5.11 23.69
CA PRO A 212 12.36 5.13 22.23
C PRO A 212 11.77 3.85 21.64
N GLU A 213 12.17 2.67 22.12
CA GLU A 213 11.67 1.38 21.65
C GLU A 213 10.20 1.22 22.02
N ARG A 214 9.81 1.62 23.23
CA ARG A 214 8.40 1.65 23.65
C ARG A 214 7.58 2.58 22.77
N THR A 215 8.13 3.74 22.42
CA THR A 215 7.49 4.71 21.53
C THR A 215 7.30 4.15 20.12
N ALA A 216 8.36 3.52 19.56
CA ALA A 216 8.30 2.88 18.25
C ALA A 216 7.28 1.73 18.21
N ARG A 217 7.21 0.89 19.26
CA ARG A 217 6.19 -0.16 19.34
C ARG A 217 4.79 0.43 19.33
N GLY A 218 4.56 1.50 20.09
CA GLY A 218 3.28 2.22 20.09
C GLY A 218 2.93 2.80 18.71
N ALA A 219 3.90 3.32 17.97
CA ALA A 219 3.68 3.79 16.59
C ALA A 219 3.27 2.64 15.66
N LEU A 220 3.93 1.47 15.74
CA LEU A 220 3.56 0.29 14.98
C LEU A 220 2.18 -0.25 15.36
N ASP A 221 1.85 -0.27 16.66
CA ASP A 221 0.52 -0.67 17.13
C ASP A 221 -0.58 0.23 16.52
N LEU A 222 -0.35 1.54 16.44
CA LEU A 222 -1.31 2.48 15.88
C LEU A 222 -1.59 2.23 14.40
N ILE A 223 -0.56 2.00 13.58
CA ILE A 223 -0.75 1.72 12.16
C ILE A 223 -1.38 0.34 11.93
N GLU A 224 -0.99 -0.67 12.71
CA GLU A 224 -1.55 -2.02 12.64
C GLU A 224 -3.03 -2.05 13.07
N ILE A 225 -3.42 -1.27 14.08
CA ILE A 225 -4.83 -1.07 14.48
C ILE A 225 -5.61 -0.40 13.35
N ASN A 226 -5.05 0.61 12.68
CA ASN A 226 -5.71 1.26 11.54
C ASN A 226 -5.93 0.27 10.38
N MET A 227 -4.89 -0.49 10.01
CA MET A 227 -4.98 -1.56 9.00
C MET A 227 -6.01 -2.62 9.38
N LYS A 228 -6.01 -3.10 10.63
CA LYS A 228 -6.98 -4.06 11.16
C LYS A 228 -8.40 -3.55 11.04
N ASN A 229 -8.65 -2.32 11.48
CA ASN A 229 -9.98 -1.70 11.43
C ASN A 229 -10.47 -1.54 9.99
N HIS A 230 -9.58 -1.17 9.07
CA HIS A 230 -9.91 -1.07 7.64
C HIS A 230 -10.24 -2.43 7.04
N LEU A 231 -9.39 -3.42 7.26
CA LEU A 231 -9.56 -4.80 6.80
C LEU A 231 -10.87 -5.40 7.32
N ASN A 232 -11.11 -5.30 8.62
CA ASN A 232 -12.33 -5.80 9.26
C ASN A 232 -13.57 -5.03 8.80
N GLY A 233 -13.50 -3.70 8.69
CA GLY A 233 -14.59 -2.86 8.22
C GLY A 233 -14.99 -3.18 6.77
N MET A 234 -14.03 -3.52 5.90
CA MET A 234 -14.32 -3.97 4.55
C MET A 234 -15.08 -5.31 4.53
N ILE A 235 -14.58 -6.30 5.28
CA ILE A 235 -15.17 -7.64 5.33
C ILE A 235 -16.59 -7.57 5.92
N GLN A 236 -16.74 -6.92 7.07
CA GLN A 236 -18.04 -6.77 7.74
C GLN A 236 -19.01 -5.87 6.97
N GLY A 237 -18.52 -4.84 6.29
CA GLY A 237 -19.34 -3.93 5.48
C GLY A 237 -20.04 -4.62 4.31
N LEU A 238 -19.55 -5.78 3.89
CA LEU A 238 -20.16 -6.64 2.89
C LEU A 238 -21.01 -7.79 3.49
N GLY A 239 -21.17 -7.81 4.82
CA GLY A 239 -21.89 -8.86 5.54
C GLY A 239 -21.09 -10.14 5.76
N PHE A 240 -19.78 -10.12 5.54
CA PHE A 240 -18.91 -11.28 5.66
C PHE A 240 -18.17 -11.35 7.00
N ARG A 241 -17.56 -12.51 7.23
CA ARG A 241 -16.80 -12.85 8.42
C ARG A 241 -15.38 -13.31 8.05
N PRO A 242 -14.32 -12.80 8.69
CA PRO A 242 -12.94 -13.20 8.38
C PRO A 242 -12.71 -14.72 8.41
N GLU A 243 -13.44 -15.44 9.27
CA GLU A 243 -13.38 -16.91 9.40
C GLU A 243 -13.69 -17.67 8.11
N ASN A 244 -14.39 -17.04 7.16
CA ASN A 244 -14.75 -17.65 5.88
C ASN A 244 -13.72 -17.40 4.77
N TYR A 245 -12.62 -16.69 5.07
CA TYR A 245 -11.66 -16.23 4.09
C TYR A 245 -10.23 -16.63 4.47
N THR A 246 -9.42 -16.92 3.45
CA THR A 246 -7.96 -16.96 3.59
C THR A 246 -7.40 -15.57 3.31
N LEU A 247 -6.54 -15.05 4.19
CA LEU A 247 -5.82 -13.80 3.97
C LEU A 247 -4.53 -14.10 3.18
N ILE A 248 -4.34 -13.47 2.03
CA ILE A 248 -3.09 -13.49 1.28
C ILE A 248 -2.41 -12.13 1.45
N SER A 249 -1.32 -12.10 2.20
CA SER A 249 -0.56 -10.89 2.49
C SER A 249 0.70 -10.82 1.65
N PHE A 250 0.85 -9.75 0.88
CA PHE A 250 2.00 -9.46 0.04
C PHE A 250 2.39 -7.99 0.10
N GLY A 251 3.28 -7.56 -0.79
CA GLY A 251 3.94 -6.27 -0.73
C GLY A 251 5.17 -6.33 0.15
N GLY A 252 6.10 -5.39 -0.07
CA GLY A 252 7.39 -5.39 0.63
C GLY A 252 7.27 -5.32 2.16
N ALA A 253 6.15 -4.80 2.67
CA ALA A 253 5.88 -4.68 4.10
C ALA A 253 4.67 -5.50 4.57
N GLY A 254 4.04 -6.29 3.70
CA GLY A 254 2.92 -7.15 4.09
C GLY A 254 3.32 -8.15 5.18
N PRO A 255 4.35 -8.97 4.94
CA PRO A 255 4.85 -9.93 5.93
C PRO A 255 5.32 -9.29 7.23
N LEU A 256 5.77 -8.02 7.17
CA LEU A 256 6.23 -7.26 8.32
C LEU A 256 5.10 -6.96 9.31
N HIS A 257 3.89 -6.66 8.81
CA HIS A 257 2.76 -6.20 9.63
C HIS A 257 1.61 -7.19 9.77
N VAL A 258 1.59 -8.28 8.99
CA VAL A 258 0.46 -9.23 8.96
C VAL A 258 0.13 -9.81 10.32
N ALA A 259 1.14 -10.12 11.15
CA ALA A 259 0.90 -10.60 12.50
C ALA A 259 0.16 -9.57 13.37
N GLY A 260 0.39 -8.28 13.15
CA GLY A 260 -0.26 -7.18 13.86
C GLY A 260 -1.67 -6.92 13.37
N TYR A 261 -1.84 -6.62 12.07
CA TYR A 261 -3.15 -6.22 11.55
C TYR A 261 -4.15 -7.38 11.42
N ALA A 262 -3.68 -8.63 11.30
CA ALA A 262 -4.55 -9.82 11.33
C ALA A 262 -4.84 -10.31 12.76
N LYS A 263 -4.20 -9.73 13.78
CA LYS A 263 -4.39 -10.14 15.17
C LYS A 263 -5.86 -10.06 15.57
N GLU A 264 -6.39 -11.18 16.09
CA GLU A 264 -7.80 -11.39 16.48
C GLU A 264 -8.81 -11.42 15.31
N LEU A 265 -8.40 -11.14 14.07
CA LEU A 265 -9.20 -11.43 12.89
C LEU A 265 -8.98 -12.91 12.59
N LYS A 266 -9.92 -13.75 13.03
CA LYS A 266 -9.85 -15.22 12.95
C LYS A 266 -9.94 -15.74 11.50
N PHE A 267 -9.05 -15.33 10.62
CA PHE A 267 -8.99 -15.83 9.25
C PHE A 267 -8.86 -17.35 9.23
N GLN A 268 -9.42 -17.99 8.21
CA GLN A 268 -9.33 -19.43 8.04
C GLN A 268 -7.86 -19.87 7.94
N ASN A 269 -7.08 -19.13 7.16
CA ASN A 269 -5.65 -19.28 6.99
C ASN A 269 -5.04 -17.91 6.67
N ILE A 270 -3.73 -17.77 6.90
CA ILE A 270 -2.94 -16.62 6.45
C ILE A 270 -1.81 -17.18 5.57
N MET A 271 -1.74 -16.71 4.33
CA MET A 271 -0.74 -17.09 3.34
C MET A 271 0.15 -15.89 3.03
N ILE A 272 1.46 -16.13 3.02
CA ILE A 272 2.47 -15.15 2.64
C ILE A 272 3.26 -15.77 1.49
N PRO A 273 3.05 -15.34 0.24
CA PRO A 273 3.87 -15.75 -0.89
C PRO A 273 5.31 -15.27 -0.71
N GLU A 274 6.27 -16.07 -1.19
CA GLU A 274 7.69 -15.71 -1.22
C GLU A 274 8.00 -14.60 -2.26
#